data_AF-A0A1C5L2T9-F1
#
_entry.id   AF-A0A1C5L2T9-F1
#
_cell.length_a   1.000
_cell.length_b   1.000
_cell.length_c   1.000
_cell.angle_alpha   90.00
_cell.angle_beta   90.00
_cell.angle_gamma   90.00
#
_symmetry.space_group_name_H-M   'P 1'
#
loop_
_entity.id
_entity.type
_entity.pdbx_description
1 polymer ?
#
loop_
_entity_poly.entity_id
_entity_poly.type
_entity_poly.pdbx_seq_one_letter_code
_entity_poly.pdbx_strand_id
1 'polypeptide(L)'
;MGKNYWSERRPNFNKQYEEDYYKPMYMPDPHFQDKKNNDCCCSDDMYDLLKILVCDELRSGISGANFAFIGKNLLLGTTLELYTNWATLFNDNISAPSANFDGFDNCTCGYINVSSSSLAYPTATNPDDADDQQITLPIAQVSLCNLDAIVFDYNEDATNFIDNLKKVLDCDSHDCTIPQCKDCCCNDSILNKIGFITNYINLVAGWLALYQARYLGRFGNVAVFQNTSANRPNRIYFICLDSISYFGTGTIS
;
A
#
# COMPACT_ATOMS: atom_id res chain seq x y z
N MET A 1 50.29 -52.51 -21.86
CA MET A 1 50.66 -53.16 -20.58
C MET A 1 51.01 -52.04 -19.60
N GLY A 2 50.44 -51.86 -18.40
CA GLY A 2 49.50 -52.66 -17.62
C GLY A 2 48.69 -51.79 -16.63
N LYS A 3 47.68 -52.41 -16.00
CA LYS A 3 46.80 -51.86 -14.94
C LYS A 3 47.39 -52.15 -13.55
N ASN A 4 47.00 -51.39 -12.50
CA ASN A 4 46.87 -51.75 -11.06
C ASN A 4 46.14 -50.58 -10.35
N TYR A 5 44.94 -50.67 -9.76
CA TYR A 5 44.42 -51.30 -8.51
C TYR A 5 44.79 -50.62 -7.15
N TRP A 6 43.75 -49.97 -6.58
CA TRP A 6 43.35 -49.55 -5.21
C TRP A 6 44.27 -49.66 -3.96
N SER A 7 44.27 -48.62 -3.10
CA SER A 7 43.55 -48.59 -1.78
C SER A 7 44.06 -47.47 -0.83
N GLU A 8 43.12 -46.71 -0.26
CA GLU A 8 43.34 -45.68 0.78
C GLU A 8 43.50 -46.30 2.17
N ARG A 9 44.41 -45.76 2.99
CA ARG A 9 44.56 -46.07 4.42
C ARG A 9 44.13 -44.87 5.27
N ARG A 10 43.16 -45.09 6.19
CA ARG A 10 42.85 -44.19 7.32
C ARG A 10 43.87 -44.33 8.45
N PRO A 11 44.10 -43.28 9.23
CA PRO A 11 44.18 -43.40 10.70
C PRO A 11 43.39 -42.26 11.39
N ASN A 12 42.38 -42.53 12.21
CA ASN A 12 42.32 -43.02 13.60
C ASN A 12 42.00 -41.86 14.56
N PHE A 13 40.81 -41.93 15.16
CA PHE A 13 40.13 -40.91 15.96
C PHE A 13 40.81 -40.69 17.32
N ASN A 14 41.03 -39.43 17.70
CA ASN A 14 41.30 -39.05 19.09
C ASN A 14 40.15 -38.19 19.64
N LYS A 15 39.63 -38.64 20.79
CA LYS A 15 38.33 -38.37 21.43
C LYS A 15 38.19 -37.00 22.11
N GLN A 16 38.79 -35.95 21.56
CA GLN A 16 38.87 -34.65 22.25
C GLN A 16 38.17 -33.50 21.51
N TYR A 17 37.43 -33.82 20.44
CA TYR A 17 36.63 -32.86 19.67
C TYR A 17 35.11 -33.01 19.84
N GLU A 18 34.63 -33.99 20.62
CA GLU A 18 33.18 -34.25 20.75
C GLU A 18 32.49 -33.50 21.91
N GLU A 19 33.22 -32.88 22.83
CA GLU A 19 32.61 -32.19 23.98
C GLU A 19 32.25 -30.71 23.74
N ASP A 20 32.74 -30.11 22.64
CA ASP A 20 32.36 -28.73 22.26
C ASP A 20 31.16 -28.65 21.30
N TYR A 21 30.65 -29.79 20.81
CA TYR A 21 29.52 -29.81 19.87
C TYR A 21 28.14 -29.96 20.55
N TYR A 22 28.10 -30.18 21.87
CA TYR A 22 26.86 -30.36 22.64
C TYR A 22 26.74 -29.40 23.84
N LYS A 23 27.18 -28.14 23.69
CA LYS A 23 26.59 -27.08 24.51
C LYS A 23 25.22 -26.70 23.91
N PRO A 24 24.11 -26.77 24.66
CA PRO A 24 22.84 -26.25 24.19
C PRO A 24 22.95 -24.73 24.11
N MET A 25 23.32 -24.22 22.94
CA MET A 25 23.22 -22.80 22.61
C MET A 25 21.75 -22.46 22.40
N TYR A 26 21.25 -21.60 23.29
CA TYR A 26 19.97 -20.90 23.25
C TYR A 26 18.71 -21.77 23.36
N MET A 27 18.24 -21.95 24.59
CA MET A 27 16.79 -21.86 24.83
C MET A 27 16.38 -20.43 24.44
N PRO A 28 15.45 -20.24 23.48
CA PRO A 28 14.88 -18.93 23.26
C PRO A 28 14.18 -18.53 24.56
N ASP A 29 14.46 -17.32 25.03
CA ASP A 29 13.70 -16.70 26.11
C ASP A 29 12.21 -16.78 25.73
N PRO A 30 11.33 -17.39 26.54
CA PRO A 30 9.90 -17.48 26.24
C PRO A 30 9.22 -16.10 26.16
N HIS A 31 9.92 -15.01 26.50
CA HIS A 31 9.48 -13.65 26.29
C HIS A 31 9.95 -13.02 24.96
N PHE A 32 10.87 -13.66 24.23
CA PHE A 32 11.09 -13.40 22.81
C PHE A 32 10.09 -14.25 22.02
N GLN A 33 8.81 -13.88 22.12
CA GLN A 33 7.93 -14.17 21.01
C GLN A 33 8.57 -13.49 19.81
N ASP A 34 9.03 -14.27 18.84
CA ASP A 34 9.22 -13.80 17.48
C ASP A 34 7.95 -12.99 17.18
N LYS A 35 8.10 -11.66 17.13
CA LYS A 35 7.11 -10.80 16.50
C LYS A 35 6.95 -11.44 15.15
N LYS A 36 5.87 -12.19 14.97
CA LYS A 36 5.48 -12.82 13.71
C LYS A 36 5.73 -11.73 12.68
N ASN A 37 6.76 -11.91 11.85
CA ASN A 37 7.18 -10.91 10.88
C ASN A 37 5.98 -10.78 9.94
N ASN A 38 5.10 -9.83 10.26
CA ASN A 38 3.81 -9.73 9.64
C ASN A 38 4.09 -8.88 8.40
N ASP A 39 4.52 -9.52 7.32
CA ASP A 39 4.87 -8.91 6.03
C ASP A 39 3.70 -8.12 5.37
N CYS A 40 2.58 -7.92 6.09
CA CYS A 40 1.42 -7.14 5.69
C CYS A 40 0.93 -6.15 6.76
N CYS A 41 1.80 -5.51 7.56
CA CYS A 41 1.37 -4.49 8.53
C CYS A 41 0.49 -3.38 7.91
N CYS A 42 0.73 -3.03 6.63
CA CYS A 42 -0.13 -2.08 5.92
C CYS A 42 -1.58 -2.58 5.75
N SER A 43 -1.78 -3.88 5.54
CA SER A 43 -3.12 -4.43 5.21
C SER A 43 -4.14 -4.23 6.33
N ASP A 44 -3.72 -4.43 7.59
CA ASP A 44 -4.57 -4.23 8.77
C ASP A 44 -4.94 -2.75 8.94
N ASP A 45 -3.97 -1.85 8.72
CA ASP A 45 -4.19 -0.41 8.84
C ASP A 45 -5.02 0.14 7.68
N MET A 46 -4.86 -0.40 6.47
CA MET A 46 -5.69 -0.08 5.30
C MET A 46 -7.14 -0.51 5.53
N TYR A 47 -7.33 -1.70 6.11
CA TYR A 47 -8.65 -2.21 6.48
C TYR A 47 -9.35 -1.30 7.50
N ASP A 48 -8.65 -0.91 8.56
CA ASP A 48 -9.18 0.00 9.58
C ASP A 48 -9.46 1.39 9.03
N LEU A 49 -8.61 1.91 8.14
CA LEU A 49 -8.83 3.20 7.49
C LEU A 49 -10.03 3.18 6.52
N LEU A 50 -10.26 2.08 5.81
CA LEU A 50 -11.49 1.89 5.03
C LEU A 50 -12.74 1.84 5.92
N LYS A 51 -12.64 1.29 7.14
CA LYS A 51 -13.77 1.31 8.11
C LYS A 51 -14.08 2.72 8.58
N ILE A 52 -13.05 3.50 8.84
CA ILE A 52 -13.17 4.94 9.17
C ILE A 52 -13.92 5.67 8.05
N LEU A 53 -13.53 5.45 6.80
CA LEU A 53 -14.13 6.12 5.63
C LEU A 53 -15.64 5.92 5.50
N VAL A 54 -16.16 4.77 5.94
CA VAL A 54 -17.59 4.46 5.86
C VAL A 54 -18.38 4.82 7.12
N CYS A 55 -17.74 5.39 8.15
CA CYS A 55 -18.43 5.98 9.30
C CYS A 55 -19.27 7.20 8.88
N ASP A 56 -20.30 7.49 9.68
CA ASP A 56 -21.26 8.58 9.41
C ASP A 56 -20.60 9.96 9.13
N GLU A 57 -19.48 10.29 9.78
CA GLU A 57 -18.80 11.58 9.61
C GLU A 57 -18.11 11.76 8.24
N LEU A 58 -17.67 10.67 7.61
CA LEU A 58 -16.95 10.67 6.32
C LEU A 58 -17.77 10.08 5.16
N ARG A 59 -18.86 9.37 5.49
CA ARG A 59 -19.69 8.62 4.54
C ARG A 59 -20.24 9.47 3.40
N SER A 60 -20.57 10.73 3.64
CA SER A 60 -21.07 11.64 2.59
C SER A 60 -20.06 11.87 1.47
N GLY A 61 -18.76 11.88 1.80
CA GLY A 61 -17.68 11.99 0.82
C GLY A 61 -17.44 10.70 0.04
N ILE A 62 -17.81 9.55 0.59
CA ILE A 62 -17.53 8.23 -0.01
C ILE A 62 -18.77 7.65 -0.72
N SER A 63 -19.96 8.17 -0.44
CA SER A 63 -21.21 7.71 -1.05
C SER A 63 -21.18 7.88 -2.58
N GLY A 64 -21.14 6.77 -3.30
CA GLY A 64 -21.07 6.75 -4.76
C GLY A 64 -19.66 6.98 -5.33
N ALA A 65 -18.64 7.00 -4.48
CA ALA A 65 -17.26 7.10 -4.93
C ALA A 65 -16.83 5.84 -5.67
N ASN A 66 -16.09 6.03 -6.77
CA ASN A 66 -15.37 4.96 -7.43
C ASN A 66 -13.94 4.86 -6.91
N PHE A 67 -13.42 3.63 -6.94
CA PHE A 67 -12.13 3.25 -6.41
C PHE A 67 -11.24 2.68 -7.50
N ALA A 68 -9.95 2.84 -7.27
CA ALA A 68 -8.88 2.18 -7.98
C ALA A 68 -8.00 1.47 -6.95
N PHE A 69 -7.73 0.19 -7.18
CA PHE A 69 -6.90 -0.62 -6.30
C PHE A 69 -5.60 -0.94 -7.04
N ILE A 70 -4.50 -0.39 -6.52
CA ILE A 70 -3.17 -0.51 -7.11
C ILE A 70 -2.47 -1.66 -6.39
N GLY A 71 -2.37 -2.80 -7.07
CA GLY A 71 -1.70 -3.98 -6.55
C GLY A 71 -0.26 -4.10 -7.04
N LYS A 72 0.51 -4.97 -6.37
CA LYS A 72 1.92 -5.25 -6.73
C LYS A 72 2.13 -5.65 -8.19
N ASN A 73 1.14 -6.33 -8.79
CA ASN A 73 1.25 -6.88 -10.15
C ASN A 73 0.16 -6.40 -11.12
N LEU A 74 -0.94 -5.83 -10.60
CA LEU A 74 -2.17 -5.61 -11.36
C LEU A 74 -2.87 -4.35 -10.87
N LEU A 75 -3.64 -3.73 -11.75
CA LEU A 75 -4.47 -2.57 -11.48
C LEU A 75 -5.94 -2.96 -11.62
N LEU A 76 -6.76 -2.58 -10.65
CA LEU A 76 -8.20 -2.81 -10.69
C LEU A 76 -8.96 -1.49 -10.68
N GLY A 77 -9.86 -1.30 -11.64
CA GLY A 77 -10.67 -0.09 -11.73
C GLY A 77 -9.88 1.15 -12.18
N THR A 78 -8.71 0.96 -12.78
CA THR A 78 -7.89 2.02 -13.39
C THR A 78 -6.85 1.42 -14.34
N THR A 79 -6.16 2.28 -15.08
CA THR A 79 -5.08 1.99 -16.02
C THR A 79 -3.97 3.03 -15.87
N LEU A 80 -2.74 2.71 -16.33
CA LEU A 80 -1.65 3.69 -16.37
C LEU A 80 -1.73 4.56 -17.63
N GLU A 81 -1.69 5.88 -17.46
CA GLU A 81 -1.79 6.83 -18.55
C GLU A 81 -0.40 7.39 -18.95
N LEU A 82 -0.02 7.21 -20.22
CA LEU A 82 1.17 7.81 -20.86
C LEU A 82 0.88 9.24 -21.32
N TYR A 83 0.61 10.16 -20.39
CA TYR A 83 0.69 11.58 -20.76
C TYR A 83 2.14 12.07 -20.62
N THR A 84 2.68 12.77 -21.61
CA THR A 84 3.95 13.49 -21.42
C THR A 84 3.83 14.63 -20.40
N ASN A 85 2.60 14.99 -20.02
CA ASN A 85 2.27 16.11 -19.17
C ASN A 85 1.28 15.75 -18.03
N TRP A 86 1.19 14.48 -17.60
CA TRP A 86 0.32 14.14 -16.45
C TRP A 86 0.69 14.96 -15.21
N ALA A 87 1.97 15.27 -15.02
CA ALA A 87 2.46 16.14 -13.95
C ALA A 87 1.97 17.60 -14.04
N THR A 88 1.37 18.04 -15.14
CA THR A 88 0.75 19.37 -15.23
C THR A 88 -0.76 19.31 -15.43
N LEU A 89 -1.30 18.17 -15.88
CA LEU A 89 -2.73 17.98 -16.07
C LEU A 89 -3.42 17.33 -14.86
N PHE A 90 -2.96 16.17 -14.41
CA PHE A 90 -3.70 15.34 -13.47
C PHE A 90 -2.97 15.08 -12.16
N ASN A 91 -1.65 15.32 -12.12
CA ASN A 91 -0.77 15.14 -10.97
C ASN A 91 -0.66 13.68 -10.46
N ASP A 92 -1.20 12.72 -11.20
CA ASP A 92 -0.96 11.28 -11.06
C ASP A 92 -0.87 10.61 -12.44
N ASN A 93 -0.41 9.36 -12.47
CA ASN A 93 -0.22 8.59 -13.70
C ASN A 93 -1.34 7.57 -13.97
N ILE A 94 -2.52 7.74 -13.37
CA ILE A 94 -3.61 6.77 -13.47
C ILE A 94 -4.88 7.39 -14.06
N SER A 95 -5.68 6.58 -14.76
CA SER A 95 -7.00 6.99 -15.25
C SER A 95 -8.01 7.13 -14.10
N ALA A 96 -9.23 7.58 -14.41
CA ALA A 96 -10.28 7.73 -13.40
C ALA A 96 -10.62 6.39 -12.72
N PRO A 97 -10.74 6.36 -11.39
CA PRO A 97 -11.31 5.25 -10.64
C PRO A 97 -12.66 4.80 -11.21
N SER A 98 -12.84 3.49 -11.34
CA SER A 98 -14.06 2.90 -11.93
C SER A 98 -14.56 1.65 -11.23
N ALA A 99 -13.82 1.11 -10.25
CA ALA A 99 -14.32 0.01 -9.42
C ALA A 99 -15.23 0.53 -8.29
N ASN A 100 -16.01 -0.34 -7.68
CA ASN A 100 -16.71 -0.03 -6.44
C ASN A 100 -16.09 -0.80 -5.27
N PHE A 101 -16.17 -0.19 -4.08
CA PHE A 101 -15.96 -0.86 -2.81
C PHE A 101 -17.33 -1.29 -2.26
N ASP A 102 -17.58 -2.60 -2.23
CA ASP A 102 -18.88 -3.16 -1.85
C ASP A 102 -18.97 -3.52 -0.35
N GLY A 103 -17.84 -3.40 0.37
CA GLY A 103 -17.76 -3.59 1.80
C GLY A 103 -16.70 -4.60 2.22
N PHE A 104 -16.77 -5.02 3.47
CA PHE A 104 -15.80 -5.94 4.06
C PHE A 104 -16.23 -7.40 3.88
N ASP A 105 -15.26 -8.29 3.67
CA ASP A 105 -15.50 -9.72 3.76
C ASP A 105 -15.70 -10.11 5.24
N ASN A 106 -16.87 -10.65 5.57
CA ASN A 106 -17.22 -11.05 6.93
C ASN A 106 -16.60 -12.40 7.34
N CYS A 107 -16.03 -13.14 6.39
CA CYS A 107 -15.53 -14.49 6.60
C CYS A 107 -14.00 -14.55 6.57
N THR A 108 -13.34 -13.63 5.86
CA THR A 108 -11.90 -13.67 5.63
C THR A 108 -11.23 -12.35 5.99
N CYS A 109 -10.46 -12.34 7.08
CA CYS A 109 -9.62 -11.19 7.41
C CYS A 109 -8.61 -10.95 6.27
N GLY A 110 -8.45 -9.69 5.84
CA GLY A 110 -7.49 -9.30 4.80
C GLY A 110 -8.02 -9.26 3.37
N TYR A 111 -9.33 -9.51 3.17
CA TYR A 111 -10.01 -9.28 1.89
C TYR A 111 -11.10 -8.21 2.03
N ILE A 112 -11.31 -7.47 0.94
CA ILE A 112 -12.43 -6.54 0.76
C ILE A 112 -13.25 -6.97 -0.45
N ASN A 113 -14.56 -6.74 -0.38
CA ASN A 113 -15.47 -7.00 -1.49
C ASN A 113 -15.47 -5.78 -2.41
N VAL A 114 -15.36 -6.04 -3.71
CA VAL A 114 -15.32 -5.02 -4.75
C VAL A 114 -16.13 -5.47 -5.95
N SER A 115 -16.55 -4.52 -6.78
CA SER A 115 -17.12 -4.83 -8.08
C SER A 115 -16.39 -4.05 -9.17
N SER A 116 -15.80 -4.78 -10.10
CA SER A 116 -15.20 -4.24 -11.31
C SER A 116 -15.17 -5.30 -12.41
N SER A 117 -15.20 -4.85 -13.65
CA SER A 117 -14.95 -5.68 -14.84
C SER A 117 -13.64 -5.32 -15.54
N SER A 118 -12.92 -4.31 -15.02
CA SER A 118 -11.69 -3.78 -15.60
C SER A 118 -10.50 -4.11 -14.71
N LEU A 119 -9.74 -5.11 -15.15
CA LEU A 119 -8.44 -5.50 -14.58
C LEU A 119 -7.36 -5.22 -15.64
N ALA A 120 -6.29 -4.54 -15.28
CA ALA A 120 -5.22 -4.21 -16.22
C ALA A 120 -3.85 -4.68 -15.72
N TYR A 121 -3.00 -5.08 -16.67
CA TYR A 121 -1.57 -5.12 -16.42
C TYR A 121 -1.02 -3.69 -16.35
N PRO A 122 0.05 -3.45 -15.57
CA PRO A 122 0.65 -2.13 -15.42
C PRO A 122 1.51 -1.77 -16.64
N THR A 123 0.87 -1.67 -17.80
CA THR A 123 1.46 -1.14 -19.01
C THR A 123 0.95 0.29 -19.17
N ALA A 124 1.86 1.24 -19.21
CA ALA A 124 1.48 2.61 -19.51
C ALA A 124 1.03 2.67 -20.98
N THR A 125 -0.15 3.23 -21.22
CA THR A 125 -0.79 3.30 -22.55
C THR A 125 -1.26 4.72 -22.83
N ASN A 126 -1.29 5.09 -24.11
CA ASN A 126 -1.95 6.32 -24.50
C ASN A 126 -3.44 6.20 -24.13
N PRO A 127 -4.07 7.21 -23.49
CA PRO A 127 -5.49 7.14 -23.12
C PRO A 127 -6.42 6.73 -24.26
N ASP A 128 -6.09 7.13 -25.49
CA ASP A 128 -6.84 6.78 -26.69
C ASP A 128 -6.77 5.27 -27.03
N ASP A 129 -5.78 4.55 -26.50
CA ASP A 129 -5.52 3.11 -26.74
C ASP A 129 -5.73 2.26 -25.46
N ALA A 130 -6.20 2.86 -24.35
CA ALA A 130 -6.23 2.22 -23.04
C ALA A 130 -7.23 1.06 -22.92
N ASP A 131 -8.20 0.96 -23.83
CA ASP A 131 -9.17 -0.14 -23.87
C ASP A 131 -8.56 -1.45 -24.40
N ASP A 132 -7.50 -1.38 -25.21
CA ASP A 132 -6.92 -2.55 -25.89
C ASP A 132 -6.07 -3.45 -24.97
N GLN A 133 -5.83 -3.04 -23.72
CA GLN A 133 -4.98 -3.78 -22.76
C GLN A 133 -5.70 -4.16 -21.46
N GLN A 134 -7.02 -4.03 -21.42
CA GLN A 134 -7.81 -4.46 -20.26
C GLN A 134 -8.23 -5.93 -20.39
N ILE A 135 -8.13 -6.64 -19.28
CA ILE A 135 -8.71 -7.97 -19.11
C ILE A 135 -10.13 -7.77 -18.58
N THR A 136 -11.12 -8.17 -19.38
CA THR A 136 -12.50 -8.25 -18.91
C THR A 136 -12.68 -9.50 -18.06
N LEU A 137 -12.62 -9.33 -16.74
CA LEU A 137 -12.85 -10.40 -15.77
C LEU A 137 -13.65 -9.83 -14.60
N PRO A 138 -14.79 -10.44 -14.19
CA PRO A 138 -15.52 -9.98 -13.03
C PRO A 138 -14.70 -10.26 -11.78
N ILE A 139 -14.26 -9.19 -11.11
CA ILE A 139 -13.53 -9.26 -9.84
C ILE A 139 -14.49 -8.93 -8.71
N ALA A 140 -14.59 -9.85 -7.74
CA ALA A 140 -15.48 -9.71 -6.59
C ALA A 140 -14.73 -9.37 -5.28
N GLN A 141 -13.43 -9.66 -5.22
CA GLN A 141 -12.64 -9.55 -4.00
C GLN A 141 -11.19 -9.15 -4.29
N VAL A 142 -10.60 -8.39 -3.37
CA VAL A 142 -9.20 -7.98 -3.41
C VAL A 142 -8.54 -8.27 -2.07
N SER A 143 -7.33 -8.82 -2.10
CA SER A 143 -6.51 -8.98 -0.89
C SER A 143 -5.77 -7.67 -0.58
N LEU A 144 -5.95 -7.16 0.64
CA LEU A 144 -5.27 -5.96 1.12
C LEU A 144 -3.75 -6.13 1.27
N CYS A 145 -3.25 -7.35 1.52
CA CYS A 145 -1.81 -7.68 1.54
C CYS A 145 -1.10 -7.46 0.19
N ASN A 146 -1.87 -7.46 -0.90
CA ASN A 146 -1.36 -7.34 -2.26
C ASN A 146 -1.51 -5.93 -2.83
N LEU A 147 -2.02 -4.98 -2.04
CA LEU A 147 -2.17 -3.59 -2.44
C LEU A 147 -0.98 -2.75 -1.99
N ASP A 148 -0.52 -1.91 -2.90
CA ASP A 148 0.44 -0.84 -2.63
C ASP A 148 -0.31 0.48 -2.35
N ALA A 149 -1.47 0.67 -3.00
CA ALA A 149 -2.32 1.85 -2.78
C ALA A 149 -3.81 1.61 -3.10
N ILE A 150 -4.66 2.44 -2.49
CA ILE A 150 -6.07 2.62 -2.84
C ILE A 150 -6.27 4.09 -3.21
N VAL A 151 -6.93 4.33 -4.33
CA VAL A 151 -7.23 5.67 -4.82
C VAL A 151 -8.72 5.82 -5.04
N PHE A 152 -9.28 6.96 -4.68
CA PHE A 152 -10.69 7.26 -4.91
C PHE A 152 -10.93 8.75 -5.09
N ASP A 153 -12.01 9.07 -5.78
CA ASP A 153 -12.50 10.44 -5.93
C ASP A 153 -13.68 10.64 -4.97
N TYR A 154 -13.55 11.52 -3.98
CA TYR A 154 -14.64 11.79 -3.02
C TYR A 154 -15.68 12.75 -3.62
N ASN A 155 -16.89 12.70 -3.08
CA ASN A 155 -17.99 13.58 -3.47
C ASN A 155 -17.68 15.04 -3.11
N GLU A 156 -17.59 15.91 -4.12
CA GLU A 156 -17.28 17.33 -3.96
C GLU A 156 -18.30 18.12 -3.13
N ASP A 157 -19.54 17.63 -3.05
CA ASP A 157 -20.58 18.23 -2.20
C ASP A 157 -20.32 18.00 -0.69
N ALA A 158 -19.41 17.09 -0.33
CA ALA A 158 -19.04 16.81 1.06
C ALA A 158 -18.05 17.87 1.59
N THR A 159 -18.57 19.07 1.88
CA THR A 159 -17.81 20.29 2.19
C THR A 159 -16.79 20.18 3.34
N ASN A 160 -17.00 19.27 4.29
CA ASN A 160 -16.11 19.08 5.44
C ASN A 160 -15.28 17.78 5.36
N PHE A 161 -15.32 17.06 4.24
CA PHE A 161 -14.71 15.73 4.13
C PHE A 161 -13.21 15.74 4.45
N ILE A 162 -12.45 16.67 3.86
CA ILE A 162 -11.00 16.76 4.06
C ILE A 162 -10.65 17.11 5.51
N ASP A 163 -11.37 18.04 6.12
CA ASP A 163 -11.10 18.47 7.49
C ASP A 163 -11.45 17.36 8.49
N ASN A 164 -12.56 16.65 8.27
CA ASN A 164 -12.91 15.49 9.07
C ASN A 164 -11.92 14.34 8.87
N LEU A 165 -11.47 14.09 7.65
CA LEU A 165 -10.45 13.07 7.37
C LEU A 165 -9.15 13.40 8.11
N LYS A 166 -8.71 14.66 8.09
CA LYS A 166 -7.52 15.11 8.84
C LYS A 166 -7.67 14.89 10.35
N LYS A 167 -8.81 15.24 10.95
CA LYS A 167 -9.04 14.97 12.38
C LYS A 167 -8.85 13.49 12.72
N VAL A 168 -9.31 12.60 11.85
CA VAL A 168 -9.11 11.17 12.05
C VAL A 168 -7.64 10.77 11.95
N LEU A 169 -6.90 11.33 10.99
CA LEU A 169 -5.46 11.08 10.84
C LEU A 169 -4.63 11.67 11.99
N ASP A 170 -5.06 12.79 12.55
CA ASP A 170 -4.42 13.48 13.67
C ASP A 170 -4.80 12.88 15.03
N CYS A 171 -5.59 11.80 15.05
CA CYS A 171 -6.06 11.14 16.27
C CYS A 171 -6.96 12.02 17.14
N ASP A 172 -7.54 13.06 16.56
CA ASP A 172 -8.49 13.93 17.24
C ASP A 172 -9.81 13.18 17.47
N SER A 173 -10.54 13.57 18.52
CA SER A 173 -11.83 12.96 18.89
C SER A 173 -12.79 12.92 17.70
N HIS A 174 -13.14 11.72 17.26
CA HIS A 174 -14.13 11.46 16.21
C HIS A 174 -15.20 10.48 16.69
N ASP A 175 -16.39 10.53 16.10
CA ASP A 175 -17.52 9.68 16.50
C ASP A 175 -17.36 8.21 16.08
N CYS A 176 -16.38 7.87 15.23
CA CYS A 176 -16.05 6.49 14.90
C CYS A 176 -15.49 5.73 16.13
N THR A 177 -16.05 4.57 16.45
CA THR A 177 -15.53 3.67 17.49
C THR A 177 -14.38 2.80 16.92
N ILE A 178 -13.24 3.43 16.61
CA ILE A 178 -12.08 2.74 16.03
C ILE A 178 -10.87 2.98 16.96
N PRO A 179 -9.97 1.99 17.16
CA PRO A 179 -8.97 2.07 18.22
C PRO A 179 -8.07 3.29 18.07
N GLN A 180 -7.59 3.76 19.23
CA GLN A 180 -6.59 4.82 19.32
C GLN A 180 -5.46 4.60 18.32
N CYS A 181 -4.97 5.70 17.76
CA CYS A 181 -3.89 5.71 16.79
C CYS A 181 -2.78 4.72 17.13
N LYS A 182 -2.55 3.81 16.18
CA LYS A 182 -1.58 2.74 16.36
C LYS A 182 -0.16 3.27 16.20
N ASP A 183 0.71 2.86 17.12
CA ASP A 183 2.15 3.01 16.97
C ASP A 183 2.65 2.20 15.76
N CYS A 184 3.65 2.76 15.07
CA CYS A 184 4.23 2.17 13.86
C CYS A 184 4.78 0.76 14.11
N CYS A 185 4.46 -0.16 13.20
CA CYS A 185 5.13 -1.46 13.17
C CYS A 185 6.36 -1.45 12.23
N CYS A 186 6.39 -0.56 11.22
CA CYS A 186 7.46 -0.49 10.23
C CYS A 186 7.72 0.96 9.71
N ASN A 187 8.97 1.26 9.33
CA ASN A 187 9.40 2.43 8.53
C ASN A 187 9.30 3.86 9.12
N ASP A 188 9.65 4.05 10.39
CA ASP A 188 9.79 5.40 11.01
C ASP A 188 10.74 6.35 10.23
N SER A 189 11.71 5.80 9.50
CA SER A 189 12.72 6.58 8.77
C SER A 189 12.18 7.32 7.55
N ILE A 190 11.22 6.75 6.82
CA ILE A 190 10.54 7.43 5.69
C ILE A 190 9.56 8.45 6.24
N LEU A 191 8.84 8.10 7.30
CA LEU A 191 7.85 8.96 7.94
C LEU A 191 8.45 10.23 8.50
N ASN A 192 9.60 10.13 9.18
CA ASN A 192 10.32 11.31 9.64
C ASN A 192 10.63 12.23 8.45
N LYS A 193 11.03 11.70 7.29
CA LYS A 193 11.34 12.53 6.13
C LYS A 193 10.10 13.15 5.47
N ILE A 194 8.97 12.42 5.41
CA ILE A 194 7.73 12.93 4.79
C ILE A 194 7.00 13.92 5.72
N GLY A 195 6.93 13.65 7.02
CA GLY A 195 6.26 14.50 8.00
C GLY A 195 6.89 15.89 8.16
N PHE A 196 8.18 16.06 7.80
CA PHE A 196 8.84 17.37 7.76
C PHE A 196 8.65 18.14 6.43
N ILE A 197 8.08 17.52 5.40
CA ILE A 197 7.83 18.16 4.09
C ILE A 197 6.49 18.90 4.17
N THR A 198 6.53 20.23 4.21
CA THR A 198 5.39 21.03 4.64
C THR A 198 4.39 21.43 3.55
N ASN A 199 4.52 21.01 2.29
CA ASN A 199 3.58 21.48 1.25
C ASN A 199 3.19 20.43 0.20
N TYR A 200 4.14 20.00 -0.63
CA TYR A 200 3.88 19.15 -1.78
C TYR A 200 5.00 18.14 -1.98
N ILE A 201 4.63 16.91 -2.28
CA ILE A 201 5.57 15.80 -2.48
C ILE A 201 5.36 15.16 -3.84
N ASN A 202 6.47 14.78 -4.46
CA ASN A 202 6.49 13.87 -5.60
C ASN A 202 6.90 12.51 -5.05
N LEU A 203 6.19 11.44 -5.40
CA LEU A 203 6.55 10.10 -4.94
C LEU A 203 6.17 9.02 -5.96
N VAL A 204 6.77 7.84 -5.76
CA VAL A 204 6.42 6.61 -6.47
C VAL A 204 6.18 5.52 -5.44
N ALA A 205 5.00 4.90 -5.51
CA ALA A 205 4.60 3.76 -4.68
C ALA A 205 4.01 2.65 -5.56
N GLY A 206 4.75 1.56 -5.73
CA GLY A 206 4.41 0.53 -6.72
C GLY A 206 4.28 1.14 -8.12
N TRP A 207 3.11 0.96 -8.74
CA TRP A 207 2.77 1.51 -10.06
C TRP A 207 2.21 2.93 -10.02
N LEU A 208 1.94 3.48 -8.83
CA LEU A 208 1.41 4.82 -8.66
C LEU A 208 2.55 5.84 -8.58
N ALA A 209 2.49 6.85 -9.44
CA ALA A 209 3.36 8.02 -9.39
C ALA A 209 2.52 9.26 -9.11
N LEU A 210 2.93 10.03 -8.11
CA LEU A 210 2.28 11.29 -7.72
C LEU A 210 3.23 12.46 -7.95
N TYR A 211 2.66 13.56 -8.43
CA TYR A 211 3.35 14.84 -8.60
C TYR A 211 2.63 15.93 -7.82
N GLN A 212 3.37 16.68 -7.01
CA GLN A 212 2.87 17.73 -6.13
C GLN A 212 1.67 17.32 -5.26
N ALA A 213 1.60 16.07 -4.84
CA ALA A 213 0.54 15.62 -3.95
C ALA A 213 0.68 16.31 -2.57
N ARG A 214 -0.44 16.67 -1.97
CA ARG A 214 -0.46 17.25 -0.62
C ARG A 214 -0.57 16.12 0.40
N TYR A 215 0.36 16.06 1.33
CA TYR A 215 0.27 15.12 2.45
C TYR A 215 -0.82 15.57 3.44
N LEU A 216 -1.76 14.69 3.76
CA LEU A 216 -2.84 14.97 4.71
C LEU A 216 -2.56 14.44 6.11
N GLY A 217 -1.76 13.37 6.21
CA GLY A 217 -1.50 12.68 7.46
C GLY A 217 -1.30 11.19 7.21
N ARG A 218 -1.34 10.40 8.28
CA ARG A 218 -1.18 8.94 8.20
C ARG A 218 -2.07 8.23 9.21
N PHE A 219 -2.34 6.96 8.93
CA PHE A 219 -2.99 6.04 9.85
C PHE A 219 -2.17 4.75 9.91
N GLY A 220 -1.47 4.51 11.02
CA GLY A 220 -0.53 3.41 11.14
C GLY A 220 0.53 3.41 10.03
N ASN A 221 0.55 2.36 9.21
CA ASN A 221 1.46 2.18 8.07
C ASN A 221 0.91 2.68 6.72
N VAL A 222 -0.21 3.44 6.73
CA VAL A 222 -0.82 4.03 5.53
C VAL A 222 -0.61 5.54 5.56
N ALA A 223 0.04 6.08 4.53
CA ALA A 223 0.10 7.52 4.30
C ALA A 223 -1.07 7.98 3.43
N VAL A 224 -1.64 9.14 3.77
CA VAL A 224 -2.78 9.71 3.06
C VAL A 224 -2.36 11.00 2.35
N PHE A 225 -2.65 11.06 1.05
CA PHE A 225 -2.37 12.20 0.20
C PHE A 225 -3.63 12.68 -0.51
N GLN A 226 -3.64 13.96 -0.85
CA GLN A 226 -4.64 14.61 -1.69
C GLN A 226 -4.02 15.06 -3.00
N ASN A 227 -4.75 14.91 -4.09
CA ASN A 227 -4.40 15.51 -5.36
C ASN A 227 -4.52 17.04 -5.31
N THR A 228 -3.67 17.72 -6.05
CA THR A 228 -3.59 19.18 -6.13
C THR A 228 -3.87 19.71 -7.53
N SER A 229 -4.11 18.81 -8.49
CA SER A 229 -4.55 19.19 -9.83
C SER A 229 -5.95 19.81 -9.80
N ALA A 230 -6.13 20.87 -10.58
CA ALA A 230 -7.44 21.48 -10.81
C ALA A 230 -8.41 20.58 -11.59
N ASN A 231 -7.91 19.59 -12.33
CA ASN A 231 -8.75 18.68 -13.13
C ASN A 231 -9.32 17.51 -12.30
N ARG A 232 -8.67 17.16 -11.19
CA ARG A 232 -9.07 16.07 -10.29
C ARG A 232 -8.83 16.44 -8.81
N PRO A 233 -9.42 17.55 -8.31
CA PRO A 233 -9.10 18.08 -6.98
C PRO A 233 -9.60 17.19 -5.83
N ASN A 234 -10.58 16.35 -6.10
CA ASN A 234 -11.23 15.50 -5.10
C ASN A 234 -10.60 14.11 -4.97
N ARG A 235 -9.41 13.91 -5.54
CA ARG A 235 -8.74 12.62 -5.50
C ARG A 235 -7.92 12.43 -4.23
N ILE A 236 -8.09 11.27 -3.59
CA ILE A 236 -7.38 10.86 -2.38
C ILE A 236 -6.62 9.57 -2.64
N TYR A 237 -5.43 9.49 -2.07
CA TYR A 237 -4.54 8.33 -2.16
C TYR A 237 -4.24 7.81 -0.76
N PHE A 238 -4.56 6.54 -0.53
CA PHE A 238 -4.09 5.75 0.60
C PHE A 238 -2.94 4.89 0.13
N ILE A 239 -1.74 5.08 0.69
CA ILE A 239 -0.52 4.47 0.19
C ILE A 239 0.18 3.74 1.34
N CYS A 240 0.52 2.47 1.10
CA CYS A 240 1.35 1.71 2.02
C CYS A 240 2.77 2.28 2.07
N LEU A 241 3.27 2.57 3.27
CA LEU A 241 4.58 3.22 3.45
C LEU A 241 5.75 2.36 2.95
N ASP A 242 5.64 1.05 3.06
CA ASP A 242 6.62 0.08 2.56
C ASP A 242 6.68 0.01 1.02
N SER A 243 5.65 0.51 0.35
CA SER A 243 5.55 0.54 -1.11
C SER A 243 6.21 1.78 -1.70
N ILE A 244 6.46 2.82 -0.89
CA ILE A 244 7.12 4.07 -1.32
C ILE A 244 8.59 3.79 -1.61
N SER A 245 8.94 3.83 -2.89
CA SER A 245 10.32 3.57 -3.36
C SER A 245 11.12 4.85 -3.56
N TYR A 246 10.47 5.93 -3.99
CA TYR A 246 11.11 7.21 -4.28
C TYR A 246 10.22 8.36 -3.82
N PHE A 247 10.82 9.42 -3.29
CA PHE A 247 10.12 10.66 -3.02
C PHE A 247 11.07 11.87 -3.12
N GLY A 248 10.50 13.05 -3.36
CA GLY A 248 11.24 14.29 -3.46
C GLY A 248 10.33 15.51 -3.40
N THR A 249 10.96 16.68 -3.30
CA THR A 249 10.29 17.98 -3.32
C THR A 249 10.79 18.76 -4.54
N GLY A 250 9.88 19.36 -5.31
CA GLY A 250 10.25 20.16 -6.47
C GLY A 250 9.17 20.23 -7.55
N THR A 251 9.32 21.21 -8.44
CA THR A 251 8.50 21.39 -9.64
C THR A 251 9.31 21.08 -10.89
N ILE A 252 8.69 20.48 -11.90
CA ILE A 252 9.26 20.42 -13.25
C ILE A 252 9.23 21.84 -13.82
N SER A 253 10.42 22.39 -14.13
CA SER A 253 10.64 23.69 -14.75
C SER A 253 10.64 23.60 -16.27
#